data_AF-A0A7L0SUC3-F1
#
_entry.id   AF-A0A7L0SUC3-F1
#
_cell.length_a   1.000
_cell.length_b   1.000
_cell.length_c   1.000
_cell.angle_alpha   90.00
_cell.angle_beta   90.00
_cell.angle_gamma   90.00
#
_symmetry.space_group_name_H-M   'P 1'
#
loop_
_entity.id
_entity.type
_entity.pdbx_description
1 polymer ?
#
loop_
_entity_poly.entity_id
_entity_poly.type
_entity_poly.pdbx_seq_one_letter_code
_entity_poly.pdbx_strand_id
1 'polypeptide(L)'
;QPHNILQKRLMETNLSKLRSSRGSWTPKSDISAQTNKLNQTKLGSLGKTEDEELIVVSCQCAGKELKAVVDTGSQHNLMSSACLDRLGLKEHLKALPGEDEMVSLPYKVRVVGQIECLPLTVGAVPVECAALVVEDNEKPFSFGLQTLKSLKCVINMEKNHLVLGKMDREEIPFASRGSAAAGE
;
A
#
# COMPACT_ATOMS: atom_id res chain seq x y z
N GLN A 1 -16.79 -2.18 -51.33
CA GLN A 1 -15.97 -1.02 -50.93
C GLN A 1 -16.63 -0.34 -49.72
N PRO A 2 -15.91 -0.06 -48.63
CA PRO A 2 -15.03 -0.96 -47.90
C PRO A 2 -15.83 -1.96 -47.03
N HIS A 3 -15.29 -3.17 -46.84
CA HIS A 3 -15.95 -4.30 -46.14
C HIS A 3 -15.40 -4.48 -44.71
N ASN A 4 -15.31 -3.41 -43.90
CA ASN A 4 -14.97 -3.54 -42.48
C ASN A 4 -15.40 -2.29 -41.67
N ILE A 5 -16.09 -2.51 -40.54
CA ILE A 5 -16.59 -1.47 -39.61
C ILE A 5 -15.46 -0.60 -39.03
N LEU A 6 -14.24 -1.14 -38.94
CA LEU A 6 -13.08 -0.44 -38.40
C LEU A 6 -12.60 0.71 -39.30
N GLN A 7 -12.73 0.60 -40.63
CA GLN A 7 -12.39 1.69 -41.56
C GLN A 7 -13.39 2.85 -41.51
N LYS A 8 -14.68 2.58 -41.21
CA LYS A 8 -15.70 3.62 -41.08
C LYS A 8 -15.46 4.52 -39.87
N ARG A 9 -15.14 3.92 -38.71
CA ARG A 9 -14.87 4.67 -37.48
C ARG A 9 -13.57 5.47 -37.54
N LEU A 10 -12.57 5.01 -38.29
CA LEU A 10 -11.30 5.73 -38.47
C LEU A 10 -11.48 7.01 -39.33
N MET A 11 -12.48 7.06 -40.22
CA MET A 11 -12.83 8.26 -41.00
C MET A 11 -13.71 9.27 -40.23
N GLU A 12 -14.38 8.87 -39.15
CA GLU A 12 -15.31 9.73 -38.39
C GLU A 12 -14.63 10.53 -37.26
N THR A 13 -13.33 10.34 -37.04
CA THR A 13 -12.54 11.17 -36.13
C THR A 13 -11.71 12.20 -36.89
N ASN A 14 -12.20 13.44 -36.97
CA ASN A 14 -11.37 14.65 -36.91
C ASN A 14 -12.20 15.94 -36.71
N LEU A 15 -11.95 16.58 -35.56
CA LEU A 15 -11.90 18.03 -35.30
C LEU A 15 -13.12 18.92 -35.60
N SER A 16 -13.79 19.36 -34.53
CA SER A 16 -14.12 20.77 -34.19
C SER A 16 -15.22 20.74 -33.10
N LYS A 17 -15.16 21.45 -31.98
CA LYS A 17 -14.97 22.89 -31.82
C LYS A 17 -14.56 23.19 -30.37
N LEU A 18 -13.36 23.75 -30.22
CA LEU A 18 -13.11 24.74 -29.18
C LEU A 18 -14.01 25.94 -29.50
N ARG A 19 -14.94 26.32 -28.61
CA ARG A 19 -15.42 27.72 -28.55
C ARG A 19 -15.65 28.14 -27.11
N SER A 20 -14.85 29.13 -26.76
CA SER A 20 -14.65 29.82 -25.50
C SER A 20 -15.90 30.44 -24.85
N SER A 21 -15.89 30.44 -23.51
CA SER A 21 -16.10 31.57 -22.57
C SER A 21 -17.39 32.42 -22.66
N ARG A 22 -18.20 32.39 -21.58
CA ARG A 22 -18.62 33.56 -20.76
C ARG A 22 -19.62 33.24 -19.62
N GLY A 23 -19.27 33.65 -18.38
CA GLY A 23 -20.15 33.98 -17.22
C GLY A 23 -20.94 32.82 -16.58
N SER A 24 -21.44 32.85 -15.34
CA SER A 24 -21.42 33.75 -14.17
C SER A 24 -22.04 32.94 -13.01
N TRP A 25 -21.68 33.25 -11.76
CA TRP A 25 -22.11 32.52 -10.54
C TRP A 25 -23.52 32.89 -9.99
N THR A 26 -24.13 31.92 -9.28
CA THR A 26 -25.15 31.99 -8.19
C THR A 26 -26.67 32.04 -8.53
N PRO A 27 -27.60 31.83 -7.57
CA PRO A 27 -28.20 30.52 -7.28
C PRO A 27 -29.74 30.56 -7.23
N LYS A 28 -30.46 29.44 -7.44
CA LYS A 28 -31.88 29.36 -7.05
C LYS A 28 -32.25 28.00 -6.48
N SER A 29 -32.82 28.09 -5.28
CA SER A 29 -33.66 27.10 -4.62
C SER A 29 -34.79 26.66 -5.54
N ASP A 30 -35.22 25.40 -5.43
CA ASP A 30 -36.52 25.10 -4.84
C ASP A 30 -36.72 23.59 -4.71
N ILE A 31 -37.38 23.26 -3.60
CA ILE A 31 -37.66 21.93 -3.08
C ILE A 31 -38.74 21.28 -3.96
N SER A 32 -38.49 20.05 -4.41
CA SER A 32 -39.58 19.11 -4.68
C SER A 32 -39.15 17.69 -4.36
N ALA A 33 -39.83 17.14 -3.36
CA ALA A 33 -39.71 15.80 -2.88
C ALA A 33 -40.33 14.82 -3.88
N GLN A 34 -39.62 13.74 -4.22
CA GLN A 34 -40.15 12.38 -4.12
C GLN A 34 -39.15 11.31 -4.57
N THR A 35 -39.02 10.30 -3.71
CA THR A 35 -38.74 8.89 -4.02
C THR A 35 -37.41 8.57 -4.73
N ASN A 36 -36.45 8.07 -3.95
CA ASN A 36 -36.13 6.64 -3.95
C ASN A 36 -35.11 6.37 -2.83
N LYS A 37 -35.47 5.45 -1.93
CA LYS A 37 -34.58 4.93 -0.89
C LYS A 37 -33.44 4.19 -1.58
N LEU A 38 -32.36 4.91 -1.87
CA LEU A 38 -31.10 4.32 -2.25
C LEU A 38 -30.54 3.66 -0.98
N ASN A 39 -30.57 2.34 -0.98
CA ASN A 39 -29.93 1.53 0.02
C ASN A 39 -28.50 2.06 0.20
N GLN A 40 -28.21 2.55 1.41
CA GLN A 40 -26.85 2.63 1.88
C GLN A 40 -26.31 1.21 1.82
N THR A 41 -25.65 0.87 0.72
CA THR A 41 -24.67 -0.21 0.73
C THR A 41 -23.54 0.33 1.59
N LYS A 42 -23.76 0.15 2.89
CA LYS A 42 -22.77 -0.10 3.93
C LYS A 42 -21.48 -0.50 3.23
N LEU A 43 -20.51 0.40 3.24
CA LEU A 43 -19.11 0.14 2.97
C LEU A 43 -18.67 -0.84 4.07
N GLY A 44 -19.15 -2.07 3.93
CA GLY A 44 -19.11 -3.12 4.91
C GLY A 44 -17.86 -3.91 4.66
N SER A 45 -16.89 -3.76 5.57
CA SER A 45 -15.90 -4.79 5.84
C SER A 45 -15.03 -5.17 4.62
N LEU A 46 -14.29 -4.20 4.08
CA LEU A 46 -12.94 -4.49 3.62
C LEU A 46 -12.11 -4.68 4.90
N GLY A 47 -12.10 -5.90 5.43
CA GLY A 47 -11.38 -6.18 6.68
C GLY A 47 -11.34 -7.66 7.04
N LYS A 48 -11.73 -8.55 6.12
CA LYS A 48 -11.71 -10.00 6.35
C LYS A 48 -11.21 -10.81 5.17
N THR A 49 -11.37 -10.30 3.95
CA THR A 49 -10.92 -10.99 2.72
C THR A 49 -9.51 -10.62 2.30
N GLU A 50 -9.01 -9.44 2.71
CA GLU A 50 -7.71 -8.94 2.27
C GLU A 50 -6.54 -9.63 2.96
N ASP A 51 -6.72 -10.13 4.18
CA ASP A 51 -5.65 -10.78 4.96
C ASP A 51 -5.35 -12.23 4.51
N GLU A 52 -6.20 -12.81 3.63
CA GLU A 52 -6.04 -14.19 3.16
C GLU A 52 -5.11 -14.33 1.93
N GLU A 53 -4.85 -13.24 1.21
CA GLU A 53 -4.10 -13.27 -0.07
C GLU A 53 -2.72 -12.59 0.02
N LEU A 54 -2.35 -12.02 1.18
CA LEU A 54 -1.09 -11.29 1.32
C LEU A 54 0.12 -12.22 1.42
N ILE A 55 1.19 -11.82 0.75
CA ILE A 55 2.51 -12.43 0.90
C ILE A 55 3.15 -11.85 2.16
N VAL A 56 3.34 -12.69 3.17
CA VAL A 56 3.91 -12.29 4.47
C VAL A 56 5.21 -13.03 4.70
N VAL A 57 6.20 -12.37 5.28
CA VAL A 57 7.46 -12.98 5.72
C VAL A 57 7.75 -12.62 7.18
N SER A 58 8.41 -13.52 7.91
CA SER A 58 8.90 -13.24 9.25
C SER A 58 10.20 -12.43 9.19
N CYS A 59 10.29 -11.43 10.05
CA CYS A 59 11.49 -10.63 10.27
C CYS A 59 11.61 -10.26 11.76
N GLN A 60 12.74 -9.71 12.15
CA GLN A 60 13.01 -9.26 13.49
C GLN A 60 13.42 -7.79 13.47
N CYS A 61 12.97 -7.02 14.46
CA CYS A 61 13.39 -5.63 14.65
C CYS A 61 13.73 -5.43 16.12
N ALA A 62 14.94 -4.95 16.42
CA ALA A 62 15.41 -4.76 17.80
C ALA A 62 15.17 -5.98 18.72
N GLY A 63 15.41 -7.20 18.20
CA GLY A 63 15.20 -8.44 18.94
C GLY A 63 13.76 -8.95 19.00
N LYS A 64 12.77 -8.18 18.53
CA LYS A 64 11.35 -8.55 18.54
C LYS A 64 10.91 -9.11 17.18
N GLU A 65 10.18 -10.23 17.19
CA GLU A 65 9.62 -10.81 15.97
C GLU A 65 8.48 -9.95 15.40
N LEU A 66 8.48 -9.82 14.08
CA LEU A 66 7.58 -8.99 13.30
C LEU A 66 7.21 -9.74 12.00
N LYS A 67 5.92 -9.75 11.67
CA LYS A 67 5.46 -10.16 10.34
C LYS A 67 5.45 -8.95 9.43
N ALA A 68 6.00 -9.12 8.23
CA ALA A 68 6.08 -8.07 7.22
C ALA A 68 5.33 -8.49 5.95
N VAL A 69 4.44 -7.63 5.47
CA VAL A 69 3.76 -7.81 4.18
C VAL A 69 4.71 -7.40 3.06
N VAL A 70 4.77 -8.18 1.99
CA VAL A 70 5.49 -7.82 0.76
C VAL A 70 4.53 -7.03 -0.13
N ASP A 71 4.65 -5.71 -0.14
CA ASP A 71 3.74 -4.80 -0.86
C ASP A 71 4.45 -4.16 -2.06
N THR A 72 4.19 -4.71 -3.25
CA THR A 72 4.70 -4.14 -4.51
C THR A 72 3.88 -2.96 -5.02
N GLY A 73 2.70 -2.71 -4.43
CA GLY A 73 1.80 -1.61 -4.78
C GLY A 73 2.14 -0.28 -4.09
N SER A 74 2.87 -0.31 -2.98
CA SER A 74 3.41 0.88 -2.31
C SER A 74 4.86 1.17 -2.72
N GLN A 75 5.22 2.45 -2.88
CA GLN A 75 6.63 2.84 -3.10
C GLN A 75 7.47 2.70 -1.83
N HIS A 76 6.92 3.10 -0.68
CA HIS A 76 7.63 3.16 0.59
C HIS A 76 7.19 2.04 1.54
N ASN A 77 8.07 1.69 2.48
CA ASN A 77 7.68 0.81 3.58
C ASN A 77 6.70 1.55 4.49
N LEU A 78 5.65 0.86 4.94
CA LEU A 78 4.66 1.42 5.85
C LEU A 78 4.68 0.65 7.17
N MET A 79 4.52 1.37 8.27
CA MET A 79 4.41 0.83 9.62
C MET A 79 3.25 1.52 10.34
N SER A 80 2.38 0.78 11.02
CA SER A 80 1.38 1.39 11.90
C SER A 80 2.02 2.00 13.15
N SER A 81 1.42 3.04 13.71
CA SER A 81 1.79 3.58 15.02
C SER A 81 1.70 2.51 16.13
N ALA A 82 0.71 1.61 16.05
CA ALA A 82 0.60 0.48 16.98
C ALA A 82 1.78 -0.51 16.86
N CYS A 83 2.25 -0.80 15.64
CA CYS A 83 3.45 -1.61 15.43
C CYS A 83 4.70 -0.90 15.98
N LEU A 84 4.82 0.40 15.75
CA LEU A 84 5.93 1.21 16.26
C LEU A 84 6.03 1.13 17.79
N ASP A 85 4.89 1.27 18.45
CA ASP A 85 4.77 1.22 19.91
C ASP A 85 5.19 -0.15 20.46
N ARG A 86 4.75 -1.24 19.82
CA ARG A 86 5.15 -2.61 20.17
C ARG A 86 6.65 -2.84 20.02
N LEU A 87 7.25 -2.27 18.98
CA LEU A 87 8.69 -2.33 18.75
C LEU A 87 9.47 -1.46 19.75
N GLY A 88 8.85 -0.41 20.29
CA GLY A 88 9.47 0.51 21.26
C GLY A 88 10.37 1.54 20.58
N LEU A 89 10.09 1.89 19.32
CA LEU A 89 10.94 2.77 18.52
C LEU A 89 10.37 4.20 18.37
N LYS A 90 9.48 4.62 19.29
CA LYS A 90 8.83 5.94 19.22
C LYS A 90 9.83 7.09 19.19
N GLU A 91 10.97 6.93 19.86
CA GLU A 91 12.05 7.92 19.91
C GLU A 91 12.78 8.13 18.58
N HIS A 92 12.68 7.17 17.66
CA HIS A 92 13.26 7.27 16.31
C HIS A 92 12.31 7.91 15.30
N LEU A 93 11.07 8.21 15.70
CA LEU A 93 10.08 8.86 14.85
C LEU A 93 10.46 10.32 14.63
N LYS A 94 10.70 10.69 13.38
CA LYS A 94 10.86 12.07 12.95
C LYS A 94 9.56 12.56 12.32
N ALA A 95 9.21 13.82 12.59
CA ALA A 95 8.12 14.48 11.88
C ALA A 95 8.49 14.61 10.39
N LEU A 96 7.51 14.43 9.50
CA LEU A 96 7.72 14.69 8.08
C LEU A 96 7.95 16.20 7.84
N PRO A 97 8.89 16.57 6.95
CA PRO A 97 9.13 17.96 6.62
C PRO A 97 7.97 18.54 5.80
N GLY A 98 7.01 19.15 6.49
CA GLY A 98 6.02 20.06 5.90
C GLY A 98 4.79 19.40 5.25
N GLU A 99 3.63 20.03 5.45
CA GLU A 99 2.29 19.62 4.98
C GLU A 99 2.11 19.57 3.45
N ASP A 100 3.17 19.72 2.65
CA ASP A 100 3.10 19.91 1.19
C ASP A 100 3.64 18.71 0.39
N GLU A 101 4.37 17.79 1.01
CA GLU A 101 4.66 16.49 0.40
C GLU A 101 3.58 15.51 0.84
N MET A 102 2.40 15.67 0.25
CA MET A 102 1.33 14.67 0.28
C MET A 102 1.89 13.41 -0.37
N VAL A 103 2.61 12.59 0.40
CA VAL A 103 3.08 11.28 -0.02
C VAL A 103 1.84 10.60 -0.57
N SER A 104 1.82 10.38 -1.88
CA SER A 104 0.69 9.81 -2.58
C SER A 104 0.61 8.34 -2.19
N LEU A 105 0.07 8.08 -1.00
CA LEU A 105 -0.18 6.74 -0.54
C LEU A 105 -1.37 6.18 -1.32
N PRO A 106 -1.33 4.88 -1.66
CA PRO A 106 -2.43 4.23 -2.37
C PRO A 106 -3.76 4.26 -1.59
N TYR A 107 -3.71 4.58 -0.29
CA TYR A 107 -4.87 4.66 0.60
C TYR A 107 -4.96 6.03 1.26
N LYS A 108 -6.18 6.51 1.57
CA LYS A 108 -6.43 7.71 2.39
C LYS A 108 -6.01 7.46 3.85
N VAL A 109 -4.72 7.31 4.10
CA VAL A 109 -4.17 7.05 5.42
C VAL A 109 -3.27 8.22 5.80
N ARG A 110 -3.43 8.71 7.03
CA ARG A 110 -2.63 9.83 7.54
C ARG A 110 -1.26 9.33 7.96
N VAL A 111 -0.22 10.01 7.50
CA VAL A 111 1.16 9.74 7.90
C VAL A 111 1.46 10.57 9.14
N VAL A 112 1.92 9.91 10.19
CA VAL A 112 2.30 10.50 11.48
C VAL A 112 3.75 10.99 11.46
N GLY A 113 4.62 10.28 10.74
CA GLY A 113 6.02 10.63 10.60
C GLY A 113 6.82 9.57 9.84
N GLN A 114 8.13 9.61 9.96
CA GLN A 114 9.05 8.72 9.27
C GLN A 114 10.19 8.26 10.18
N ILE A 115 10.66 7.04 9.94
CA ILE A 115 11.90 6.49 10.48
C ILE A 115 12.87 6.31 9.32
N GLU A 116 14.03 6.94 9.38
CA GLU A 116 15.02 6.89 8.30
C GLU A 116 15.90 5.63 8.35
N CYS A 117 16.31 5.21 9.55
CA CYS A 117 17.20 4.08 9.79
C CYS A 117 16.51 3.05 10.69
N LEU A 118 15.71 2.18 10.10
CA LEU A 118 15.07 1.04 10.76
C LEU A 118 15.91 -0.22 10.56
N PRO A 119 16.58 -0.74 11.61
CA PRO A 119 17.31 -1.99 11.54
C PRO A 119 16.34 -3.18 11.63
N LEU A 120 16.41 -4.04 10.63
CA LEU A 120 15.64 -5.27 10.50
C LEU A 120 16.58 -6.45 10.27
N THR A 121 16.16 -7.63 10.69
CA THR A 121 16.78 -8.90 10.30
C THR A 121 15.71 -9.73 9.60
N VAL A 122 15.95 -10.11 8.35
CA VAL A 122 15.00 -10.90 7.55
C VAL A 122 15.67 -12.24 7.23
N GLY A 123 15.18 -13.34 7.81
CA GLY A 123 15.93 -14.59 7.84
C GLY A 123 17.23 -14.42 8.63
N ALA A 124 18.38 -14.76 8.04
CA ALA A 124 19.70 -14.49 8.60
C ALA A 124 20.31 -13.13 8.18
N VAL A 125 19.61 -12.33 7.37
CA VAL A 125 20.19 -11.15 6.71
C VAL A 125 19.83 -9.86 7.44
N PRO A 126 20.82 -9.07 7.92
CA PRO A 126 20.57 -7.73 8.44
C PRO A 126 20.26 -6.76 7.28
N VAL A 127 19.21 -5.99 7.45
CA VAL A 127 18.67 -5.02 6.50
C VAL A 127 18.42 -3.70 7.22
N GLU A 128 18.88 -2.59 6.64
CA GLU A 128 18.52 -1.25 7.09
C GLU A 128 17.63 -0.57 6.05
N CYS A 129 16.51 0.01 6.48
CA CYS A 129 15.56 0.66 5.58
C CYS A 129 14.84 1.85 6.25
N ALA A 130 14.19 2.68 5.44
CA ALA A 130 13.31 3.75 5.92
C ALA A 130 11.84 3.29 5.91
N ALA A 131 11.02 3.81 6.82
CA ALA A 131 9.59 3.48 6.90
C ALA A 131 8.75 4.71 7.25
N LEU A 132 7.61 4.85 6.58
CA LEU A 132 6.59 5.84 6.93
C LEU A 132 5.67 5.26 8.00
N VAL A 133 5.42 6.04 9.03
CA VAL A 133 4.54 5.65 10.14
C VAL A 133 3.16 6.20 9.88
N VAL A 134 2.17 5.33 9.82
CA VAL A 134 0.78 5.66 9.53
C VAL A 134 -0.11 5.50 10.76
N GLU A 135 -1.15 6.33 10.83
CA GLU A 135 -2.18 6.25 11.88
C GLU A 135 -3.17 5.13 11.52
N ASP A 136 -2.80 3.91 11.87
CA ASP A 136 -3.58 2.68 11.70
C ASP A 136 -3.30 1.78 12.92
N ASN A 137 -4.24 0.92 13.29
CA ASN A 137 -4.10 0.01 14.43
C ASN A 137 -3.96 -1.46 14.02
N GLU A 138 -4.34 -1.82 12.78
CA GLU A 138 -4.44 -3.23 12.38
C GLU A 138 -3.32 -3.66 11.43
N LYS A 139 -2.76 -2.72 10.66
CA LYS A 139 -1.76 -3.09 9.64
C LYS A 139 -0.39 -3.40 10.25
N PRO A 140 0.22 -4.55 9.91
CA PRO A 140 1.60 -4.84 10.26
C PRO A 140 2.57 -3.99 9.42
N PHE A 141 3.87 -4.21 9.62
CA PHE A 141 4.88 -3.60 8.76
C PHE A 141 4.77 -4.12 7.33
N SER A 142 5.10 -3.29 6.34
CA SER A 142 5.11 -3.67 4.93
C SER A 142 6.40 -3.21 4.24
N PHE A 143 6.96 -4.10 3.43
CA PHE A 143 8.06 -3.78 2.53
C PHE A 143 7.49 -3.19 1.24
N GLY A 144 7.77 -1.90 1.00
CA GLY A 144 7.47 -1.22 -0.23
C GLY A 144 8.47 -1.53 -1.36
N LEU A 145 8.07 -1.18 -2.56
CA LEU A 145 8.80 -1.45 -3.80
C LEU A 145 10.24 -0.90 -3.79
N GLN A 146 10.50 0.25 -3.17
CA GLN A 146 11.84 0.82 -3.07
C GLN A 146 12.82 -0.11 -2.33
N THR A 147 12.41 -0.65 -1.19
CA THR A 147 13.25 -1.58 -0.41
C THR A 147 13.37 -2.92 -1.11
N LEU A 148 12.27 -3.44 -1.68
CA LEU A 148 12.31 -4.69 -2.44
C LEU A 148 13.28 -4.61 -3.64
N LYS A 149 13.29 -3.49 -4.37
CA LYS A 149 14.25 -3.26 -5.47
C LYS A 149 15.69 -3.10 -4.96
N SER A 150 15.90 -2.35 -3.88
CA SER A 150 17.24 -2.13 -3.28
C SER A 150 17.89 -3.44 -2.84
N LEU A 151 17.10 -4.35 -2.27
CA LEU A 151 17.54 -5.68 -1.84
C LEU A 151 17.57 -6.70 -2.98
N LYS A 152 17.17 -6.31 -4.19
CA LYS A 152 17.03 -7.19 -5.37
C LYS A 152 16.18 -8.42 -5.05
N CYS A 153 15.04 -8.19 -4.41
CA CYS A 153 14.16 -9.28 -3.98
C CYS A 153 13.56 -10.02 -5.19
N VAL A 154 13.43 -11.34 -5.05
CA VAL A 154 12.65 -12.18 -5.98
C VAL A 154 11.49 -12.79 -5.20
N ILE A 155 10.27 -12.50 -5.63
CA ILE A 155 9.06 -13.10 -5.07
C ILE A 155 8.83 -14.40 -5.83
N ASN A 156 9.21 -15.53 -5.23
CA ASN A 156 9.08 -16.85 -5.84
C ASN A 156 7.78 -17.52 -5.37
N MET A 157 6.75 -17.47 -6.21
CA MET A 157 5.45 -18.08 -5.95
C MET A 157 5.45 -19.61 -6.14
N GLU A 158 6.40 -20.16 -6.91
CA GLU A 158 6.51 -21.62 -7.09
C GLU A 158 7.04 -22.28 -5.82
N LYS A 159 8.06 -21.69 -5.20
CA LYS A 159 8.61 -22.14 -3.92
C LYS A 159 7.88 -21.58 -2.70
N ASN A 160 7.06 -20.55 -2.85
CA ASN A 160 6.54 -19.73 -1.74
C ASN A 160 7.64 -19.11 -0.86
N HIS A 161 8.66 -18.50 -1.48
CA HIS A 161 9.77 -17.85 -0.80
C HIS A 161 10.03 -16.44 -1.34
N LEU A 162 10.46 -15.54 -0.46
CA LEU A 162 11.07 -14.26 -0.81
C LEU A 162 12.59 -14.44 -0.80
N VAL A 163 13.23 -14.25 -1.94
CA VAL A 163 14.69 -14.37 -2.05
C VAL A 163 15.34 -12.99 -1.96
N LEU A 164 16.30 -12.78 -1.06
CA LEU A 164 17.06 -11.52 -0.96
C LEU A 164 18.29 -11.56 -1.86
N GLY A 165 18.19 -11.00 -3.06
CA GLY A 165 19.26 -11.09 -4.07
C GLY A 165 20.56 -10.35 -3.75
N LYS A 166 20.56 -9.41 -2.80
CA LYS A 166 21.74 -8.61 -2.43
C LYS A 166 22.73 -9.36 -1.52
N MET A 167 22.27 -10.29 -0.68
CA MET A 167 23.10 -10.98 0.33
C MET A 167 22.88 -12.49 0.24
N ASP A 168 23.79 -13.17 -0.44
CA ASP A 168 23.87 -14.63 -0.61
C ASP A 168 22.63 -15.36 -1.14
N ARG A 169 21.64 -14.61 -1.64
CA ARG A 169 20.35 -15.15 -2.13
C ARG A 169 19.64 -15.97 -1.06
N GLU A 170 19.63 -15.47 0.17
CA GLU A 170 18.84 -16.04 1.27
C GLU A 170 17.38 -16.22 0.83
N GLU A 171 16.84 -17.43 1.00
CA GLU A 171 15.44 -17.76 0.69
C GLU A 171 14.62 -17.74 1.98
N ILE A 172 13.68 -16.80 2.09
CA ILE A 172 12.81 -16.65 3.26
C ILE A 172 11.44 -17.23 2.94
N PRO A 173 10.94 -18.25 3.68
CA PRO A 173 9.63 -18.82 3.42
C PRO A 173 8.52 -17.80 3.71
N PHE A 174 7.43 -17.87 2.93
CA PHE A 174 6.22 -17.13 3.25
C PHE A 174 5.64 -17.66 4.56
N ALA A 175 5.28 -16.75 5.47
CA ALA A 175 4.69 -17.08 6.74
C ALA A 175 3.28 -17.65 6.53
N SER A 176 3.08 -18.92 6.89
CA SER A 176 1.75 -19.50 6.97
C SER A 176 0.96 -18.84 8.10
N ARG A 177 -0.32 -18.54 7.86
CA ARG A 177 -1.23 -17.95 8.85
C ARG A 177 -1.52 -18.88 10.05
N GLY A 178 -1.00 -20.12 10.06
CA GLY A 178 -1.32 -21.15 11.06
C GLY A 178 -0.30 -21.43 12.17
N SER A 179 0.92 -20.86 12.18
CA SER A 179 1.87 -21.08 13.28
C SER A 179 1.65 -20.07 14.40
N ALA A 180 0.54 -20.22 15.13
CA ALA A 180 0.56 -19.96 16.56
C ALA A 180 1.20 -21.20 17.19
N ALA A 181 2.24 -20.99 17.99
CA ALA A 181 3.03 -22.03 18.65
C ALA A 181 2.15 -23.20 19.13
N ALA A 182 2.34 -24.38 18.52
CA ALA A 182 2.12 -25.63 19.22
C ALA A 182 3.24 -25.71 20.26
N GLY A 183 2.98 -25.19 21.46
CA GLY A 183 3.77 -25.50 22.62
C GLY A 183 3.49 -26.95 23.00
N GLU A 184 4.52 -27.78 22.90
CA GLU A 184 4.65 -28.99 23.71
C GLU A 184 5.11 -28.63 25.13
#